data_AF-A0A5J5AK51-F1
#
_entry.id   AF-A0A5J5AK51-F1
#
_cell.length_a   1.000
_cell.length_b   1.000
_cell.length_c   1.000
_cell.angle_alpha   90.00
_cell.angle_beta   90.00
_cell.angle_gamma   90.00
#
_symmetry.space_group_name_H-M   'P 1'
#
loop_
_entity.id
_entity.type
_entity.pdbx_description
1 polymer ?
#
loop_
_entity_poly.entity_id
_entity_poly.type
_entity_poly.pdbx_seq_one_letter_code
_entity_poly.pdbx_strand_id
1 'polypeptide(L)'
;MFNQQDLEKWWEHYDASGQAKKWAHKWCSIDPQTQLEAGHAHVWHERWGEYDRRGGSMKYTDKWAERSEGDGWTKWGDKWDENFDPNSHGVKQAETWWEGKHGERWNRTWGEQHNGFGWVHKYGKSSSGEHWDTHVD
;
A
#
# COMPACT_ATOMS: atom_id res chain seq x y z
N MET A 1 -27.05 19.33 3.18
CA MET A 1 -25.81 19.69 2.47
C MET A 1 -24.93 18.46 2.52
N PHE A 2 -24.48 17.94 1.38
CA PHE A 2 -23.50 16.87 1.35
C PHE A 2 -22.12 17.52 1.44
N ASN A 3 -21.44 17.36 2.58
CA ASN A 3 -20.06 17.84 2.76
C ASN A 3 -19.12 16.73 2.28
N GLN A 4 -18.72 16.81 1.01
CA GLN A 4 -17.67 15.99 0.43
C GLN A 4 -16.42 16.85 0.23
N GLN A 5 -15.26 16.31 0.58
CA GLN A 5 -13.95 16.90 0.35
C GLN A 5 -13.10 15.94 -0.46
N ASP A 6 -12.52 16.41 -1.55
CA ASP A 6 -11.59 15.66 -2.39
C ASP A 6 -10.29 16.46 -2.53
N LEU A 7 -9.15 15.78 -2.45
CA LEU A 7 -7.84 16.38 -2.71
C LEU A 7 -6.97 15.41 -3.51
N GLU A 8 -6.28 15.95 -4.51
CA GLU A 8 -5.23 15.27 -5.23
C GLU A 8 -3.98 16.15 -5.28
N LYS A 9 -2.83 15.56 -4.93
CA LYS A 9 -1.50 16.13 -5.12
C LYS A 9 -0.67 15.15 -5.93
N TRP A 10 -0.02 15.64 -6.97
CA TRP A 10 0.86 14.83 -7.81
C TRP A 10 2.10 15.65 -8.17
N TRP A 11 3.18 14.94 -8.52
CA TRP A 11 4.42 15.55 -8.95
C TRP A 11 5.24 14.57 -9.79
N GLU A 12 5.91 15.09 -10.81
CA GLU A 12 6.83 14.35 -11.66
C GLU A 12 8.10 15.18 -11.91
N HIS A 13 9.24 14.49 -12.02
CA HIS A 13 10.52 15.07 -12.38
C HIS A 13 11.35 14.09 -13.18
N TYR A 14 12.01 14.61 -14.20
CA TYR A 14 12.91 13.89 -15.09
C TYR A 14 14.25 14.63 -15.10
N ASP A 15 15.35 13.90 -14.92
CA ASP A 15 16.69 14.49 -14.97
C ASP A 15 17.43 14.16 -16.27
N ALA A 16 18.52 14.90 -16.52
CA ALA A 16 19.34 14.72 -17.73
C ALA A 16 20.07 13.35 -17.79
N SER A 17 20.05 12.57 -16.71
CA SER A 17 20.62 11.21 -16.66
C SER A 17 19.61 10.12 -16.98
N GLY A 18 18.37 10.49 -17.34
CA GLY A 18 17.29 9.56 -17.66
C GLY A 18 16.60 8.97 -16.42
N GLN A 19 16.80 9.56 -15.24
CA GLN A 19 16.05 9.15 -14.04
C GLN A 19 14.71 9.87 -14.00
N ALA A 20 13.69 9.13 -13.57
CA ALA A 20 12.35 9.64 -13.36
C ALA A 20 11.95 9.45 -11.90
N LYS A 21 11.25 10.44 -11.36
CA LYS A 21 10.60 10.36 -10.06
C LYS A 21 9.19 10.90 -10.18
N LYS A 22 8.21 10.08 -9.80
CA LYS A 22 6.79 10.41 -9.85
C LYS A 22 6.10 9.91 -8.59
N TRP A 23 5.11 10.66 -8.11
CA TRP A 23 4.28 10.25 -6.99
C TRP A 23 2.94 10.98 -7.00
N ALA A 24 1.96 10.39 -6.32
CA ALA A 24 0.72 11.07 -6.00
C ALA A 24 0.25 10.75 -4.58
N HIS A 25 -0.57 11.64 -4.04
CA HIS A 25 -1.36 11.46 -2.84
C HIS A 25 -2.77 11.96 -3.10
N LYS A 26 -3.74 11.04 -3.01
CA LYS A 26 -5.16 11.30 -3.18
C LYS A 26 -5.87 10.96 -1.88
N TRP A 27 -6.89 11.74 -1.54
CA TRP A 27 -7.82 11.38 -0.47
C TRP A 27 -9.18 12.03 -0.69
N CYS A 28 -10.21 11.41 -0.10
CA CYS A 28 -11.54 11.99 0.02
C CYS A 28 -12.06 11.78 1.43
N SER A 29 -12.96 12.66 1.85
CA SER A 29 -13.80 12.49 3.02
C SER A 29 -15.23 12.91 2.74
N ILE A 30 -16.18 12.15 3.27
CA ILE A 30 -17.60 12.49 3.33
C ILE A 30 -18.06 12.62 4.78
N ASP A 31 -19.28 13.16 4.96
CA ASP A 31 -19.90 13.26 6.29
C ASP A 31 -19.94 11.88 7.00
N PRO A 32 -19.35 11.74 8.21
CA PRO A 32 -19.38 10.51 9.01
C PRO A 32 -20.79 9.98 9.33
N GLN A 33 -21.83 10.81 9.25
CA GLN A 33 -23.22 10.41 9.45
C GLN A 33 -23.86 9.80 8.19
N THR A 34 -23.18 9.85 7.05
CA THR A 34 -23.65 9.23 5.81
C THR A 34 -23.76 7.73 5.99
N GLN A 35 -24.93 7.16 5.67
CA GLN A 35 -25.12 5.72 5.65
C GLN A 35 -24.34 5.11 4.49
N LEU A 36 -23.56 4.08 4.79
CA LEU A 36 -22.69 3.40 3.83
C LEU A 36 -23.04 1.92 3.75
N GLU A 37 -23.05 1.36 2.54
CA GLU A 37 -23.12 -0.09 2.34
C GLU A 37 -21.84 -0.76 2.84
N ALA A 38 -21.90 -2.07 3.07
CA ALA A 38 -20.73 -2.84 3.49
C ALA A 38 -19.58 -2.71 2.47
N GLY A 39 -18.36 -2.49 2.96
CA GLY A 39 -17.17 -2.30 2.12
C GLY A 39 -16.87 -0.85 1.72
N HIS A 40 -17.78 0.10 1.98
CA HIS A 40 -17.52 1.53 1.77
C HIS A 40 -16.96 2.22 3.02
N ALA A 41 -16.29 3.35 2.82
CA ALA A 41 -15.63 4.12 3.86
C ALA A 41 -16.05 5.60 3.82
N HIS A 42 -15.94 6.27 4.96
CA HIS A 42 -16.16 7.72 5.05
C HIS A 42 -14.92 8.51 4.64
N VAL A 43 -13.74 7.90 4.80
CA VAL A 43 -12.46 8.47 4.40
C VAL A 43 -11.69 7.41 3.61
N TRP A 44 -11.08 7.81 2.50
CA TRP A 44 -10.12 6.98 1.77
C TRP A 44 -8.88 7.77 1.42
N HIS A 45 -7.75 7.07 1.34
CA HIS A 45 -6.47 7.61 0.98
C HIS A 45 -5.72 6.66 0.05
N GLU A 46 -4.95 7.23 -0.86
CA GLU A 46 -3.99 6.51 -1.70
C GLU A 46 -2.73 7.33 -1.86
N ARG A 47 -1.59 6.69 -1.62
CA ARG A 47 -0.26 7.19 -1.96
C ARG A 47 0.42 6.18 -2.86
N TRP A 48 1.08 6.68 -3.90
CA TRP A 48 1.96 5.85 -4.72
C TRP A 48 3.17 6.64 -5.17
N GLY A 49 4.24 5.94 -5.52
CA GLY A 49 5.43 6.53 -6.08
C GLY A 49 6.25 5.55 -6.88
N GLU A 50 7.03 6.08 -7.82
CA GLU A 50 7.98 5.35 -8.65
C GLU A 50 9.23 6.20 -8.85
N TYR A 51 10.38 5.54 -8.69
CA TYR A 51 11.71 6.12 -8.69
C TYR A 51 12.62 5.23 -9.52
N ASP A 52 12.99 5.70 -10.72
CA ASP A 52 13.89 4.98 -11.61
C ASP A 52 15.33 5.39 -11.33
N ARG A 53 16.17 4.43 -10.95
CA ARG A 53 17.60 4.64 -10.66
C ARG A 53 18.46 3.86 -11.66
N ARG A 54 18.75 4.46 -12.82
CA ARG A 54 19.75 3.95 -13.80
C ARG A 54 19.68 2.43 -14.02
N GLY A 55 18.49 1.92 -14.31
CA GLY A 55 18.22 0.49 -14.54
C GLY A 55 17.57 -0.24 -13.37
N GLY A 56 17.68 0.28 -12.13
CA GLY A 56 16.92 -0.20 -10.98
C GLY A 56 15.62 0.57 -10.78
N SER A 57 14.71 0.03 -9.97
CA SER A 57 13.40 0.62 -9.69
C SER A 57 13.03 0.54 -8.21
N MET A 58 12.51 1.64 -7.69
CA MET A 58 11.82 1.70 -6.40
C MET A 58 10.38 2.12 -6.62
N LYS A 59 9.42 1.31 -6.19
CA LYS A 59 7.99 1.61 -6.31
C LYS A 59 7.29 1.31 -5.00
N TYR A 60 6.21 2.03 -4.72
CA TYR A 60 5.37 1.73 -3.58
C TYR A 60 3.92 2.13 -3.82
N THR A 61 3.02 1.49 -3.11
CA THR A 61 1.66 2.02 -2.87
C THR A 61 1.31 1.89 -1.40
N ASP A 62 0.46 2.77 -0.92
CA ASP A 62 -0.13 2.73 0.41
C ASP A 62 -1.55 3.27 0.33
N LYS A 63 -2.53 2.39 0.52
CA LYS A 63 -3.95 2.68 0.46
C LYS A 63 -4.56 2.34 1.80
N TRP A 64 -5.39 3.23 2.31
CA TRP A 64 -6.15 2.97 3.53
C TRP A 64 -7.48 3.69 3.52
N ALA A 65 -8.39 3.18 4.32
CA ALA A 65 -9.73 3.71 4.44
C ALA A 65 -10.20 3.64 5.89
N GLU A 66 -11.12 4.54 6.25
CA GLU A 66 -11.66 4.69 7.59
C GLU A 66 -13.17 4.82 7.53
N ARG A 67 -13.87 4.05 8.37
CA ARG A 67 -15.33 4.07 8.49
C ARG A 67 -15.74 4.38 9.92
N SER A 68 -16.59 5.38 10.06
CA SER A 68 -17.25 5.70 11.32
C SER A 68 -18.32 4.65 11.61
N GLU A 69 -18.20 3.99 12.76
CA GLU A 69 -19.11 2.94 13.21
C GLU A 69 -19.49 3.18 14.68
N GLY A 70 -20.66 3.78 14.88
CA GLY A 70 -21.17 4.12 16.21
C GLY A 70 -20.30 5.15 16.90
N ASP A 71 -19.54 4.71 17.90
CA ASP A 71 -18.69 5.53 18.76
C ASP A 71 -17.21 5.53 18.36
N GLY A 72 -16.84 4.84 17.27
CA GLY A 72 -15.44 4.71 16.87
C GLY A 72 -15.24 4.59 15.36
N TRP A 73 -14.00 4.27 15.00
CA TRP A 73 -13.57 4.15 13.62
C TRP A 73 -12.91 2.80 13.39
N THR A 74 -13.40 2.11 12.37
CA THR A 74 -12.74 0.94 11.82
C THR A 74 -11.87 1.38 10.65
N LYS A 75 -10.64 0.86 10.57
CA LYS A 75 -9.67 1.22 9.53
C LYS A 75 -9.10 -0.02 8.88
N TRP A 76 -8.75 0.08 7.61
CA TRP A 76 -8.10 -0.99 6.88
C TRP A 76 -7.25 -0.44 5.77
N GLY A 77 -6.27 -1.21 5.34
CA GLY A 77 -5.41 -0.79 4.25
C GLY A 77 -4.53 -1.89 3.70
N ASP A 78 -3.91 -1.57 2.58
CA ASP A 78 -2.88 -2.34 1.94
C ASP A 78 -1.73 -1.43 1.52
N LYS A 79 -0.52 -1.84 1.81
CA LYS A 79 0.69 -1.19 1.32
C LYS A 79 1.64 -2.22 0.76
N TRP A 80 2.41 -1.82 -0.24
CA TRP A 80 3.53 -2.59 -0.73
C TRP A 80 4.64 -1.66 -1.20
N ASP A 81 5.87 -2.15 -1.12
CA ASP A 81 7.03 -1.51 -1.71
C ASP A 81 7.92 -2.54 -2.40
N GLU A 82 8.68 -2.05 -3.38
CA GLU A 82 9.71 -2.83 -4.04
C GLU A 82 10.98 -2.00 -4.22
N ASN A 83 12.12 -2.68 -4.20
CA ASN A 83 13.42 -2.10 -4.48
C ASN A 83 14.26 -3.12 -5.24
N PHE A 84 14.51 -2.82 -6.51
CA PHE A 84 15.28 -3.65 -7.42
C PHE A 84 16.47 -2.88 -7.98
N ASP A 85 17.61 -3.56 -8.05
CA ASP A 85 18.79 -3.08 -8.77
C ASP A 85 18.66 -3.34 -10.29
N PRO A 86 19.59 -2.82 -11.12
CA PRO A 86 19.59 -3.06 -12.57
C PRO A 86 19.71 -4.53 -12.99
N ASN A 87 20.14 -5.42 -12.09
CA ASN A 87 20.27 -6.85 -12.33
C ASN A 87 19.06 -7.62 -11.79
N SER A 88 17.94 -6.95 -11.49
CA SER A 88 16.73 -7.56 -10.93
C SER A 88 16.94 -8.26 -9.57
N HIS A 89 18.01 -7.91 -8.85
CA HIS A 89 18.16 -8.32 -7.45
C HIS A 89 17.36 -7.35 -6.60
N GLY A 90 16.52 -7.88 -5.71
CA GLY A 90 15.65 -7.00 -4.95
C GLY A 90 14.66 -7.72 -4.07
N VAL A 91 13.84 -6.91 -3.42
CA VAL A 91 12.76 -7.35 -2.56
C VAL A 91 11.50 -6.61 -2.96
N LYS A 92 10.39 -7.34 -2.97
CA LYS A 92 9.04 -6.80 -2.97
C LYS A 92 8.34 -7.28 -1.72
N GLN A 93 7.69 -6.40 -0.99
CA GLN A 93 7.03 -6.75 0.27
C GLN A 93 5.76 -5.95 0.45
N ALA A 94 4.85 -6.48 1.26
CA ALA A 94 3.57 -5.85 1.49
C ALA A 94 2.95 -6.23 2.82
N GLU A 95 1.94 -5.45 3.20
CA GLU A 95 1.09 -5.68 4.35
C GLU A 95 -0.34 -5.32 3.98
N THR A 96 -1.28 -6.22 4.27
CA THR A 96 -2.70 -5.90 4.41
C THR A 96 -3.02 -5.87 5.90
N TRP A 97 -3.76 -4.87 6.35
CA TRP A 97 -4.06 -4.70 7.76
C TRP A 97 -5.47 -4.18 7.99
N TRP A 98 -5.96 -4.41 9.20
CA TRP A 98 -7.25 -3.94 9.71
C TRP A 98 -7.09 -3.57 11.19
N GLU A 99 -7.72 -2.47 11.59
CA GLU A 99 -7.83 -1.99 12.96
C GLU A 99 -9.31 -1.75 13.29
N GLY A 100 -9.81 -2.46 14.31
CA GLY A 100 -11.15 -2.29 14.85
C GLY A 100 -11.25 -1.09 15.77
N LYS A 101 -12.48 -0.63 16.00
CA LYS A 101 -12.78 0.54 16.82
C LYS A 101 -12.33 0.45 18.28
N HIS A 102 -12.05 -0.74 18.80
CA HIS A 102 -11.65 -0.96 20.19
C HIS A 102 -10.22 -1.50 20.31
N GLY A 103 -9.40 -1.30 19.28
CA GLY A 103 -7.99 -1.66 19.26
C GLY A 103 -7.74 -3.11 18.84
N GLU A 104 -8.75 -3.81 18.34
CA GLU A 104 -8.56 -5.08 17.64
C GLU A 104 -7.67 -4.83 16.42
N ARG A 105 -6.72 -5.73 16.16
CA ARG A 105 -5.80 -5.60 15.04
C ARG A 105 -5.62 -6.92 14.33
N TRP A 106 -5.60 -6.84 13.01
CA TRP A 106 -5.23 -7.94 12.15
C TRP A 106 -4.27 -7.45 11.09
N ASN A 107 -3.26 -8.24 10.76
CA ASN A 107 -2.44 -8.01 9.58
C ASN A 107 -1.98 -9.31 8.93
N ARG A 108 -1.60 -9.19 7.66
CA ARG A 108 -0.96 -10.23 6.86
C ARG A 108 0.13 -9.59 6.02
N THR A 109 1.35 -10.05 6.21
CA THR A 109 2.52 -9.59 5.46
C THR A 109 2.97 -10.66 4.49
N TRP A 110 3.48 -10.24 3.34
CA TRP A 110 4.13 -11.12 2.39
C TRP A 110 5.36 -10.45 1.79
N GLY A 111 6.29 -11.25 1.28
CA GLY A 111 7.46 -10.77 0.59
C GLY A 111 7.97 -11.75 -0.46
N GLU A 112 8.71 -11.19 -1.39
CA GLU A 112 9.41 -11.88 -2.47
C GLU A 112 10.84 -11.36 -2.53
N GLN A 113 11.82 -12.24 -2.34
CA GLN A 113 13.23 -11.93 -2.58
C GLN A 113 13.65 -12.52 -3.92
N HIS A 114 14.28 -11.69 -4.75
CA HIS A 114 14.70 -12.02 -6.11
C HIS A 114 16.22 -11.97 -6.20
N ASN A 115 16.81 -12.98 -6.86
CA ASN A 115 18.27 -13.03 -7.08
C ASN A 115 18.68 -12.60 -8.50
N GLY A 116 17.75 -12.10 -9.33
CA GLY A 116 18.04 -11.71 -10.71
C GLY A 116 18.22 -12.83 -11.73
N PHE A 117 18.18 -14.10 -11.33
CA PHE A 117 18.42 -15.27 -12.20
C PHE A 117 17.22 -16.23 -12.27
N GLY A 118 16.02 -15.74 -12.00
CA GLY A 118 14.77 -16.51 -12.05
C GLY A 118 14.36 -17.15 -10.72
N TRP A 119 15.28 -17.25 -9.75
CA TRP A 119 14.95 -17.72 -8.41
C TRP A 119 14.18 -16.65 -7.63
N VAL A 120 13.10 -17.09 -6.97
CA VAL A 120 12.27 -16.22 -6.12
C VAL A 120 11.94 -16.93 -4.82
N HIS A 121 12.32 -16.33 -3.69
CA HIS A 121 11.89 -16.75 -2.35
C HIS A 121 10.68 -15.98 -1.90
N LYS A 122 9.57 -16.69 -1.69
CA LYS A 122 8.27 -16.16 -1.27
C LYS A 122 8.02 -16.53 0.18
N TYR A 123 7.75 -15.53 1.00
CA TYR A 123 7.49 -15.71 2.42
C TYR A 123 6.32 -14.85 2.90
N GLY A 124 5.75 -15.19 4.04
CA GLY A 124 4.73 -14.36 4.66
C GLY A 124 4.17 -14.95 5.95
N LYS A 125 3.36 -14.13 6.62
CA LYS A 125 2.72 -14.45 7.89
C LYS A 125 1.49 -13.60 8.15
N SER A 126 0.60 -14.07 9.00
CA SER A 126 -0.54 -13.31 9.51
C SER A 126 -0.53 -13.28 11.04
N SER A 127 -1.06 -12.20 11.64
CA SER A 127 -1.37 -12.15 13.07
C SER A 127 -2.36 -13.24 13.52
N SER A 128 -3.07 -13.87 12.57
CA SER A 128 -3.96 -15.03 12.81
C SER A 128 -3.24 -16.38 12.87
N GLY A 129 -1.91 -16.42 12.70
CA GLY A 129 -1.08 -17.64 12.85
C GLY A 129 -0.68 -18.32 11.55
N GLU A 130 -1.21 -17.89 10.40
CA GLU A 130 -0.74 -18.34 9.08
C GLU A 130 0.73 -17.95 8.88
N HIS A 131 1.53 -18.85 8.28
CA HIS A 131 2.87 -18.57 7.79
C HIS A 131 3.19 -19.45 6.58
N TRP A 132 4.06 -18.96 5.69
CA TRP A 132 4.58 -19.71 4.57
C TRP A 132 5.98 -19.23 4.20
N ASP A 133 6.77 -20.16 3.67
CA ASP A 133 8.14 -19.94 3.22
C ASP A 133 8.42 -20.96 2.10
N THR A 134 8.57 -20.49 0.88
CA THR A 134 8.69 -21.30 -0.34
C THR A 134 9.63 -20.64 -1.32
N HIS A 135 10.24 -21.40 -2.24
CA HIS A 135 10.98 -20.82 -3.36
C HIS A 135 10.52 -21.42 -4.69
N VAL A 136 10.77 -20.68 -5.76
CA VAL A 136 10.62 -21.12 -7.15
C VAL A 136 12.00 -21.02 -7.82
N ASP A 137 12.34 -22.05 -8.59
CA ASP A 137 13.57 -22.15 -9.39
C ASP A 137 13.24 -22.12 -10.89
#